data_AF-A0A1I7VST7-F1
#
_entry.id   AF-A0A1I7VST7-F1
#
_cell.length_a   1.000
_cell.length_b   1.000
_cell.length_c   1.000
_cell.angle_alpha   90.00
_cell.angle_beta   90.00
_cell.angle_gamma   90.00
#
_symmetry.space_group_name_H-M   'P 1'
#
loop_
_entity.id
_entity.type
_entity.pdbx_description
1 polymer ?
#
loop_
_entity_poly.entity_id
_entity_poly.type
_entity_poly.pdbx_seq_one_letter_code
_entity_poly.pdbx_strand_id
1 'polypeptide(L)'
;MRTAVFPSRLIVFSRSPSRYCQTVQTGPPKEDKYEMFRKLNEYASSGLWDDRYNKPRLFLFGKNRQKAYELHDKMTPKTDPFFKRSPYGVHLEVMYRLSLGIAAITIICSLYVMLIPEEKRLKYKYRKEHHSSGGEHN
;
A
#
# COMPACT_ATOMS: atom_id res chain seq x y z
N MET A 1 78.49 -39.47 -3.31
CA MET A 1 77.09 -39.27 -3.75
C MET A 1 76.78 -37.79 -3.68
N ARG A 2 76.45 -37.18 -4.82
CA ARG A 2 76.09 -35.76 -4.94
C ARG A 2 74.60 -35.60 -4.68
N THR A 3 74.18 -34.65 -3.85
CA THR A 3 72.87 -34.01 -3.99
C THR A 3 72.97 -32.54 -3.57
N ALA A 4 72.74 -31.68 -4.55
CA ALA A 4 72.63 -30.23 -4.40
C ALA A 4 71.21 -29.89 -3.90
N VAL A 5 71.10 -28.93 -2.98
CA VAL A 5 69.84 -28.34 -2.55
C VAL A 5 69.58 -27.09 -3.40
N PHE A 6 68.60 -27.15 -4.28
CA PHE A 6 68.10 -26.01 -5.06
C PHE A 6 67.08 -25.21 -4.23
N PRO A 7 67.10 -23.87 -4.22
CA PRO A 7 66.07 -23.07 -3.57
C PRO A 7 64.82 -22.94 -4.45
N SER A 8 63.66 -23.28 -3.89
CA SER A 8 62.35 -23.14 -4.51
C SER A 8 61.98 -21.66 -4.73
N ARG A 9 61.82 -21.27 -6.00
CA ARG A 9 61.26 -19.96 -6.39
C ARG A 9 59.78 -19.91 -6.05
N LEU A 10 59.37 -18.98 -5.18
CA LEU A 10 57.97 -18.62 -4.97
C LEU A 10 57.46 -17.84 -6.20
N ILE A 11 56.47 -18.38 -6.88
CA ILE A 11 55.77 -17.72 -7.99
C ILE A 11 54.78 -16.72 -7.38
N VAL A 12 55.05 -15.42 -7.56
CA VAL A 12 54.13 -14.34 -7.23
C VAL A 12 53.06 -14.29 -8.33
N PHE A 13 51.83 -14.71 -8.02
CA PHE A 13 50.69 -14.48 -8.89
C PHE A 13 50.33 -12.99 -8.86
N SER A 14 50.73 -12.26 -9.90
CA SER A 14 50.28 -10.88 -10.12
C SER A 14 48.80 -10.86 -10.46
N ARG A 15 47.97 -10.27 -9.58
CA ARG A 15 46.57 -9.95 -9.84
C ARG A 15 46.45 -9.12 -11.12
N SER A 16 45.68 -9.60 -12.10
CA SER A 16 45.29 -8.79 -13.26
C SER A 16 44.30 -7.69 -12.82
N PRO A 17 44.42 -6.47 -13.37
CA PRO A 17 43.44 -5.42 -13.11
C PRO A 17 42.13 -5.78 -13.80
N SER A 18 41.05 -5.84 -13.02
CA SER A 18 39.68 -5.99 -13.50
C SER A 18 39.33 -4.82 -14.41
N ARG A 19 39.35 -5.03 -15.73
CA ARG A 19 38.74 -4.10 -16.69
C ARG A 19 37.23 -4.15 -16.52
N TYR A 20 36.69 -3.21 -15.77
CA TYR A 20 35.28 -2.88 -15.86
C TYR A 20 35.03 -2.24 -17.23
N CYS A 21 34.38 -2.97 -18.14
CA CYS A 21 33.92 -2.43 -19.41
C CYS A 21 32.80 -1.41 -19.15
N GLN A 22 33.11 -0.12 -19.28
CA GLN A 22 32.11 0.92 -19.40
C GLN A 22 31.62 0.96 -20.86
N THR A 23 30.43 0.43 -21.12
CA THR A 23 29.73 0.62 -22.38
C THR A 23 29.10 2.01 -22.39
N VAL A 24 29.81 3.00 -22.95
CA VAL A 24 29.25 4.32 -23.25
C VAL A 24 28.35 4.18 -24.47
N GLN A 25 27.02 4.21 -24.27
CA GLN A 25 26.07 4.29 -25.38
C GLN A 25 25.86 5.75 -25.77
N THR A 26 26.42 6.15 -26.92
CA THR A 26 26.14 7.43 -27.59
C THR A 26 24.96 7.24 -28.55
N GLY A 27 23.77 7.65 -28.11
CA GLY A 27 22.56 7.74 -28.92
C GLY A 27 21.60 8.76 -28.30
N PRO A 28 20.56 9.23 -29.02
CA PRO A 28 19.54 10.13 -28.44
C PRO A 28 18.96 9.49 -27.17
N PRO A 29 18.50 10.28 -26.17
CA PRO A 29 18.11 9.73 -24.86
C PRO A 29 16.94 8.78 -25.04
N LYS A 30 17.26 7.50 -25.26
CA LYS A 30 16.34 6.40 -25.08
C LYS A 30 15.94 6.48 -23.62
N GLU A 31 14.64 6.45 -23.34
CA GLU A 31 14.15 6.30 -21.97
C GLU A 31 15.07 5.31 -21.25
N ASP A 32 15.77 5.79 -20.22
CA ASP A 32 16.85 5.03 -19.62
C ASP A 32 16.20 3.86 -18.87
N LYS A 33 16.13 2.73 -19.58
CA LYS A 33 15.51 1.46 -19.15
C LYS A 33 16.04 1.01 -17.79
N TYR A 34 17.21 1.50 -17.39
CA TYR A 34 17.90 1.13 -16.18
C TYR A 34 17.80 2.17 -15.06
N GLU A 35 17.15 3.31 -15.25
CA GLU A 35 16.99 4.33 -14.20
C GLU A 35 16.34 3.76 -12.94
N MET A 36 15.33 2.92 -13.12
CA MET A 36 14.60 2.29 -12.02
C MET A 36 15.52 1.37 -11.20
N PHE A 37 16.33 0.55 -11.88
CA PHE A 37 17.29 -0.34 -11.23
C PHE A 37 18.46 0.43 -10.59
N ARG A 38 18.87 1.55 -11.18
CA ARG A 38 19.88 2.44 -10.59
C ARG A 38 19.38 3.04 -9.26
N LYS A 39 18.13 3.51 -9.22
CA LYS A 39 17.47 3.98 -7.98
C LYS A 39 17.26 2.85 -6.96
N LEU A 40 16.94 1.65 -7.42
CA LEU A 40 16.84 0.48 -6.55
C LEU A 40 18.16 0.19 -5.83
N ASN A 41 19.27 0.18 -6.59
CA ASN A 41 20.60 -0.05 -6.03
C ASN A 41 20.99 1.05 -5.04
N GLU A 42 20.62 2.30 -5.31
CA GLU A 42 20.80 3.42 -4.39
C GLU A 42 19.96 3.25 -3.10
N TYR A 43 18.74 2.73 -3.20
CA TYR A 43 17.89 2.46 -2.04
C TYR A 43 18.36 1.23 -1.25
N ALA A 44 18.90 0.22 -1.91
CA ALA A 44 19.53 -0.92 -1.27
C ALA A 44 20.81 -0.50 -0.52
N SER A 45 21.67 0.32 -1.15
CA SER A 45 22.91 0.78 -0.53
C SER A 45 22.68 1.74 0.65
N SER A 46 21.63 2.57 0.59
CA SER A 46 21.20 3.44 1.70
C SER A 46 20.42 2.70 2.80
N GLY A 47 20.16 1.40 2.65
CA GLY A 47 19.43 0.59 3.63
C GLY A 47 17.93 0.86 3.68
N LEU A 48 17.37 1.53 2.67
CA LEU A 48 15.92 1.76 2.50
C LEU A 48 15.21 0.53 1.93
N TRP A 49 15.95 -0.29 1.18
CA TRP A 49 15.44 -1.50 0.54
C TRP A 49 15.91 -2.74 1.28
N ASP A 50 15.06 -3.77 1.31
CA ASP A 50 15.41 -5.10 1.78
C ASP A 50 15.70 -6.00 0.57
N ASP A 51 16.97 -6.35 0.40
CA ASP A 51 17.46 -7.19 -0.70
C ASP A 51 16.94 -8.63 -0.63
N ARG A 52 16.67 -9.14 0.59
CA ARG A 52 16.20 -10.54 0.76
C ARG A 52 14.78 -10.73 0.24
N TYR A 53 13.90 -9.76 0.45
CA TYR A 53 12.49 -9.85 0.08
C TYR A 53 12.10 -8.95 -1.09
N ASN A 54 13.07 -8.21 -1.66
CA ASN A 54 12.89 -7.22 -2.71
C ASN A 54 11.73 -6.24 -2.42
N LYS A 55 11.71 -5.68 -1.20
CA LYS A 55 10.64 -4.79 -0.71
C LYS A 55 11.21 -3.61 0.07
N PRO A 56 10.49 -2.48 0.16
CA PRO A 56 10.80 -1.42 1.11
C PRO A 56 10.87 -1.96 2.54
N ARG A 57 11.83 -1.46 3.34
CA ARG A 57 11.85 -1.79 4.77
C ARG A 57 10.61 -1.28 5.50
N LEU A 58 10.17 -2.03 6.51
CA LEU A 58 8.96 -1.72 7.28
C LEU A 58 9.10 -0.44 8.12
N PHE A 59 10.28 -0.22 8.73
CA PHE A 59 10.53 0.91 9.64
C PHE A 59 11.11 2.13 8.92
N LEU A 60 10.46 2.55 7.83
CA LEU A 60 10.78 3.80 7.13
C LEU A 60 9.78 4.89 7.50
N PHE A 61 10.28 6.09 7.76
CA PHE A 61 9.47 7.24 8.14
C PHE A 61 9.67 8.43 7.18
N GLY A 62 8.63 9.27 7.08
CA GLY A 62 8.65 10.50 6.29
C GLY A 62 8.94 10.29 4.80
N LYS A 63 9.82 11.12 4.25
CA LYS A 63 10.16 11.18 2.81
C LYS A 63 10.80 9.89 2.29
N ASN A 64 11.56 9.20 3.13
CA ASN A 64 12.26 7.97 2.77
C ASN A 64 11.27 6.83 2.49
N ARG A 65 10.20 6.76 3.29
CA ARG A 65 9.10 5.82 3.07
C ARG A 65 8.43 6.09 1.72
N GLN A 66 8.07 7.35 1.45
CA GLN A 66 7.40 7.73 0.20
C GLN A 66 8.20 7.30 -1.03
N LYS A 67 9.49 7.65 -1.08
CA LYS A 67 10.39 7.28 -2.19
C LYS A 67 10.49 5.77 -2.41
N ALA A 68 10.65 5.00 -1.33
CA ALA A 68 10.75 3.54 -1.43
C ALA A 68 9.44 2.91 -1.92
N TYR A 69 8.29 3.37 -1.41
CA TYR A 69 6.98 2.87 -1.86
C TYR A 69 6.60 3.34 -3.26
N GLU A 70 7.01 4.54 -3.69
CA GLU A 70 6.86 5.00 -5.07
C GLU A 70 7.62 4.12 -6.05
N LEU A 71 8.87 3.75 -5.73
CA LEU A 71 9.65 2.83 -6.55
C LEU A 71 9.02 1.43 -6.57
N HIS A 72 8.58 0.94 -5.41
CA HIS A 72 7.91 -0.35 -5.30
C HIS A 72 6.60 -0.40 -6.11
N ASP A 73 5.77 0.63 -6.04
CA ASP A 73 4.51 0.70 -6.78
C ASP A 73 4.74 0.80 -8.30
N LYS A 74 5.87 1.37 -8.75
CA LYS A 74 6.29 1.34 -10.16
C LYS A 74 6.74 -0.06 -10.61
N MET A 75 7.42 -0.82 -9.74
CA MET A 75 7.89 -2.18 -10.05
C MET A 75 6.78 -3.22 -10.01
N THR A 76 5.85 -3.09 -9.06
CA THR A 76 4.74 -4.01 -8.87
C THR A 76 3.44 -3.23 -9.07
N PRO A 77 2.97 -3.11 -10.32
CA PRO A 77 1.70 -2.46 -10.59
C PRO A 77 0.60 -3.17 -9.80
N LYS A 78 -0.27 -2.37 -9.16
CA LYS A 78 -1.36 -2.88 -8.33
C LYS A 78 -2.47 -3.40 -9.23
N THR A 79 -2.36 -4.65 -9.66
CA THR A 79 -3.38 -5.31 -10.49
C THR A 79 -4.59 -5.73 -9.67
N ASP A 80 -4.37 -6.07 -8.40
CA ASP A 80 -5.42 -6.61 -7.54
C ASP A 80 -6.30 -5.52 -6.91
N PRO A 81 -7.60 -5.81 -6.70
CA PRO A 81 -8.50 -4.92 -5.96
C PRO A 81 -7.93 -4.52 -4.60
N PHE A 82 -8.15 -3.27 -4.19
CA PHE A 82 -7.61 -2.70 -2.95
C PHE A 82 -7.79 -3.60 -1.73
N PHE A 83 -8.99 -4.17 -1.56
CA PHE A 83 -9.29 -5.05 -0.43
C PHE A 83 -8.51 -6.35 -0.47
N LYS A 84 -8.22 -6.93 -1.63
CA LYS A 84 -7.50 -8.23 -1.73
C LYS A 84 -5.99 -8.11 -1.46
N ARG A 85 -5.45 -6.90 -1.40
CA ARG A 85 -4.01 -6.66 -1.24
C ARG A 85 -3.47 -7.02 0.14
N SER A 86 -4.32 -6.96 1.16
CA SER A 86 -3.93 -7.23 2.55
C SER A 86 -4.57 -8.53 3.05
N PRO A 87 -3.91 -9.29 3.95
CA PRO A 87 -4.50 -10.48 4.54
C PRO A 87 -5.79 -10.17 5.32
N TYR A 88 -5.94 -8.94 5.81
CA TYR A 88 -7.14 -8.44 6.50
C TYR A 88 -8.20 -7.82 5.57
N GLY A 89 -8.03 -7.99 4.26
CA GLY A 89 -8.85 -7.42 3.21
C GLY A 89 -10.34 -7.66 3.36
N VAL A 90 -10.68 -8.90 3.66
CA VAL A 90 -12.06 -9.35 3.83
C VAL A 90 -12.74 -8.63 4.99
N HIS A 91 -12.03 -8.43 6.11
CA HIS A 91 -12.59 -7.71 7.26
C HIS A 91 -12.86 -6.25 6.93
N LEU A 92 -11.93 -5.59 6.22
CA LEU A 92 -12.13 -4.20 5.78
C LEU A 92 -13.29 -4.07 4.80
N GLU A 93 -13.45 -5.02 3.88
CA GLU A 93 -14.58 -5.04 2.96
C GLU A 93 -15.91 -5.15 3.69
N VAL A 94 -16.00 -6.03 4.70
CA VAL A 94 -17.21 -6.17 5.54
C VAL A 94 -17.51 -4.88 6.31
N MET A 95 -16.50 -4.28 6.94
CA MET A 95 -16.66 -3.03 7.67
C MET A 95 -17.11 -1.87 6.76
N TYR A 96 -16.55 -1.81 5.54
CA TYR A 96 -16.95 -0.84 4.53
C TYR A 96 -18.41 -1.03 4.08
N ARG A 97 -18.83 -2.28 3.83
CA ARG A 97 -20.22 -2.57 3.44
C ARG A 97 -21.20 -2.26 4.57
N LEU A 98 -20.81 -2.54 5.82
CA LEU A 98 -21.61 -2.22 7.01
C LEU A 98 -21.79 -0.71 7.18
N SER A 99 -20.70 0.06 7.06
CA SER A 99 -20.77 1.52 7.18
C SER A 99 -21.62 2.13 6.06
N LEU A 100 -21.53 1.61 4.84
CA LEU A 100 -22.35 2.04 3.71
C LEU A 100 -23.84 1.76 3.94
N GLY A 101 -24.16 0.60 4.54
CA GLY A 101 -25.54 0.25 4.92
C GLY A 101 -26.13 1.19 5.97
N ILE A 102 -25.36 1.50 7.02
CA ILE A 102 -25.78 2.45 8.06
C ILE A 102 -25.99 3.84 7.45
N ALA A 103 -25.05 4.31 6.62
CA ALA A 103 -25.17 5.58 5.93
C ALA A 103 -26.44 5.64 5.05
N ALA A 104 -26.72 4.60 4.27
CA ALA A 104 -27.92 4.52 3.45
C ALA A 104 -29.21 4.60 4.29
N ILE A 105 -29.29 3.87 5.41
CA ILE A 105 -30.46 3.92 6.31
C ILE A 105 -30.63 5.33 6.88
N THR A 106 -29.55 5.97 7.34
CA THR A 106 -29.63 7.33 7.88
C THR A 106 -30.11 8.34 6.85
N ILE A 107 -29.65 8.22 5.60
CA ILE A 107 -30.10 9.07 4.49
C ILE A 107 -31.58 8.84 4.24
N ILE A 108 -32.04 7.59 4.15
CA ILE A 108 -33.47 7.27 3.95
C ILE A 108 -34.33 7.83 5.08
N CYS A 109 -33.92 7.68 6.34
CA CYS A 109 -34.62 8.23 7.50
C CYS A 109 -34.68 9.76 7.45
N SER A 110 -33.58 10.42 7.09
CA SER A 110 -33.54 11.88 6.96
C SER A 110 -34.47 12.39 5.84
N LEU A 111 -34.47 11.71 4.69
CA LEU A 111 -35.37 12.02 3.58
C LEU A 111 -36.84 11.81 3.97
N TYR A 112 -37.15 10.73 4.69
CA TYR A 112 -38.51 10.48 5.18
C TYR A 112 -39.03 11.62 6.09
N VAL A 113 -38.19 12.12 6.99
CA VAL A 113 -38.53 13.25 7.86
C VAL A 113 -38.72 14.54 7.07
N MET A 114 -37.91 14.77 6.03
CA MET A 114 -38.07 15.97 5.19
C MET A 114 -39.27 15.90 4.24
N LEU A 115 -39.59 14.72 3.69
CA LEU A 115 -40.66 14.56 2.70
C LEU A 115 -42.05 14.43 3.33
N ILE A 116 -42.15 13.88 4.55
CA ILE A 116 -43.43 13.78 5.26
C ILE A 116 -43.57 14.95 6.24
N PRO A 117 -44.44 15.94 5.94
CA PRO A 117 -44.68 17.05 6.83
C PRO A 117 -45.24 16.58 8.18
N GLU A 118 -44.76 17.21 9.26
CA GLU A 118 -44.99 16.81 10.66
C GLU A 118 -46.47 16.64 11.02
N GLU A 119 -47.37 17.34 10.32
CA GLU A 119 -48.82 17.32 10.53
C GLU A 119 -49.43 15.92 10.39
N LYS A 120 -48.93 15.08 9.47
CA LYS A 120 -49.44 13.69 9.32
C LYS A 120 -48.83 12.72 10.33
N ARG A 121 -47.64 13.00 10.86
CA ARG A 121 -46.98 12.19 11.89
C ARG A 121 -47.62 12.42 13.27
N LEU A 122 -47.96 13.67 13.60
CA LEU A 122 -48.68 14.01 14.84
C LEU A 122 -50.04 13.32 14.91
N LYS A 123 -50.79 13.28 13.80
CA LYS A 123 -52.12 12.66 13.73
C LYS A 123 -52.11 11.17 14.05
N TYR A 124 -50.99 10.47 13.90
CA TYR A 124 -50.87 9.05 14.27
C TYR A 124 -50.30 8.86 15.69
N LYS A 125 -49.37 9.73 16.11
CA LYS A 125 -48.77 9.70 17.45
C LYS A 125 -49.77 10.08 18.55
N TYR A 126 -50.62 11.07 18.32
CA TYR A 126 -51.63 11.55 19.29
C TYR A 126 -53.05 10.98 19.09
N ARG A 127 -53.31 10.22 18.01
CA ARG A 127 -54.63 9.59 17.80
C ARG A 127 -54.99 8.57 18.86
N LYS A 128 -54.01 7.86 19.44
CA LYS A 128 -54.30 6.90 20.53
C LYS A 128 -54.71 7.61 21.82
N GLU A 129 -54.13 8.76 22.14
CA GLU A 129 -54.39 9.48 23.40
C GLU A 129 -55.79 10.12 23.44
N HIS A 130 -56.36 10.50 22.28
CA HIS A 130 -57.73 11.01 22.20
C HIS A 130 -58.84 9.93 22.26
N HIS A 131 -58.51 8.64 22.07
CA HIS A 131 -59.48 7.55 22.23
C HIS A 131 -59.43 6.90 23.61
N SER A 132 -58.40 7.18 24.42
CA SER A 132 -58.24 6.63 25.78
C SER A 132 -58.71 7.58 26.89
N SER A 133 -59.06 8.82 26.56
CA SER A 133 -59.41 9.89 27.53
C SER A 133 -60.86 10.38 27.48
N GLY A 134 -61.77 9.63 26.85
CA GLY A 134 -63.19 9.66 27.19
C GLY A 134 -63.52 8.29 27.82
N GLY A 135 -63.52 8.11 29.14
CA GLY A 135 -64.38 8.87 30.06
C GLY A 135 -65.82 8.55 29.67
N GLU A 136 -66.39 7.40 30.03
CA GLU A 136 -66.95 7.17 31.37
C GLU A 136 -67.48 8.47 31.99
N HIS A 137 -68.55 9.01 31.43
CA HIS A 137 -69.48 9.87 32.16
C HIS A 137 -70.91 9.65 31.63
N ASN A 138 -71.74 9.09 32.52
CA ASN A 138 -73.20 8.86 32.50
C ASN A 138 -73.74 7.72 31.64
#